data_AF-A0A161J9N1-F1
#
_entry.id   AF-A0A161J9N1-F1
#
_cell.length_a   1.000
_cell.length_b   1.000
_cell.length_c   1.000
_cell.angle_alpha   90.00
_cell.angle_beta   90.00
_cell.angle_gamma   90.00
#
_symmetry.space_group_name_H-M   'P 1'
#
loop_
_entity.id
_entity.type
_entity.pdbx_description
1 polymer ?
#
loop_
_entity_poly.entity_id
_entity_poly.type
_entity_poly.pdbx_seq_one_letter_code
_entity_poly.pdbx_strand_id
1 'polypeptide(L)'
;MALATQPLYNALIRRSIDLQRLCQLAAQQVVEPGLRVVLLENAAALELFVLDLQMELSARGGRPATTGRWRGPLQRRLASWWARGMPLKDTQWIRLLSRREAVLVRHFEEAMALAPIDTAQCLRRLASRLQAIHLDMGMLAGVPH
;
A
#
# COMPACT_ATOMS: atom_id res chain seq x y z
N MET A 1 21.71 -14.42 -6.43
CA MET A 1 20.86 -13.43 -7.13
C MET A 1 19.79 -12.78 -6.24
N ALA A 2 19.33 -13.41 -5.16
CA ALA A 2 18.30 -12.85 -4.27
C ALA A 2 18.65 -11.51 -3.58
N LEU A 3 19.94 -11.27 -3.30
CA LEU A 3 20.40 -10.02 -2.68
C LEU A 3 20.25 -8.79 -3.60
N ALA A 4 20.28 -8.98 -4.93
CA ALA A 4 20.16 -7.88 -5.89
C ALA A 4 18.72 -7.34 -5.97
N THR A 5 17.71 -8.20 -5.75
CA THR A 5 16.29 -7.84 -5.75
C THR A 5 15.75 -7.50 -4.37
N GLN A 6 16.49 -7.79 -3.30
CA GLN A 6 16.17 -7.41 -1.92
C GLN A 6 15.83 -5.91 -1.73
N PRO A 7 16.61 -4.93 -2.24
CA PRO A 7 16.26 -3.51 -2.06
C PRO A 7 14.92 -3.14 -2.70
N LEU A 8 14.58 -3.79 -3.82
CA LEU A 8 13.33 -3.59 -4.56
C LEU A 8 12.15 -4.21 -3.80
N TYR A 9 12.27 -5.45 -3.33
CA TYR A 9 11.25 -6.06 -2.44
C TYR A 9 11.04 -5.25 -1.17
N ASN A 10 12.13 -4.83 -0.52
CA ASN A 10 12.04 -4.03 0.70
C ASN A 10 11.42 -2.66 0.46
N ALA A 11 11.62 -2.04 -0.71
CA ALA A 11 10.94 -0.81 -1.07
C ALA A 11 9.43 -1.02 -1.26
N LEU A 12 9.01 -2.13 -1.89
CA LEU A 12 7.60 -2.50 -2.03
C LEU A 12 6.96 -2.80 -0.67
N ILE A 13 7.56 -3.67 0.13
CA ILE A 13 7.09 -4.01 1.48
C ILE A 13 6.89 -2.76 2.33
N ARG A 14 7.89 -1.86 2.33
CA ARG A 14 7.82 -0.59 3.07
C ARG A 14 6.63 0.26 2.64
N ARG A 15 6.37 0.37 1.33
CA ARG A 15 5.27 1.17 0.79
C ARG A 15 3.89 0.54 1.03
N SER A 16 3.80 -0.78 0.99
CA SER A 16 2.57 -1.49 1.33
C SER A 16 2.22 -1.35 2.81
N ILE A 17 3.21 -1.46 3.72
CA ILE A 17 3.01 -1.16 5.16
C ILE A 17 2.58 0.30 5.37
N ASP A 18 3.17 1.22 4.61
CA ASP A 18 2.81 2.64 4.65
C ASP A 18 1.36 2.88 4.22
N LEU A 19 0.90 2.21 3.15
CA LEU A 19 -0.48 2.32 2.67
C LEU A 19 -1.48 1.65 3.64
N GLN A 20 -1.14 0.48 4.18
CA GLN A 20 -1.94 -0.20 5.21
C GLN A 20 -2.22 0.72 6.40
N ARG A 21 -1.17 1.37 6.92
CA ARG A 21 -1.30 2.33 8.03
C ARG A 21 -2.14 3.55 7.64
N LEU A 22 -2.03 4.02 6.40
CA LEU A 22 -2.88 5.11 5.90
C LEU A 22 -4.36 4.71 5.89
N CYS A 23 -4.67 3.50 5.40
CA CYS A 23 -6.04 2.98 5.39
C CYS A 23 -6.60 2.87 6.82
N GLN A 24 -5.82 2.35 7.77
CA GLN A 24 -6.22 2.28 9.18
C GLN A 24 -6.46 3.67 9.80
N LEU A 25 -5.58 4.63 9.54
CA LEU A 25 -5.77 6.01 10.00
C LEU A 25 -6.98 6.67 9.36
N ALA A 26 -7.21 6.45 8.06
CA ALA A 26 -8.38 6.95 7.37
C ALA A 26 -9.66 6.35 7.97
N ALA A 27 -9.68 5.04 8.24
CA ALA A 27 -10.83 4.35 8.83
C ALA A 27 -11.22 4.89 10.22
N GLN A 28 -10.25 5.41 10.99
CA GLN A 28 -10.51 6.04 12.28
C GLN A 28 -11.08 7.45 12.17
N GLN A 29 -10.94 8.11 11.02
CA GLN A 29 -11.22 9.53 10.82
C GLN A 29 -12.42 9.80 9.90
N VAL A 30 -12.76 8.83 9.05
CA VAL A 30 -13.89 8.91 8.13
C VAL A 30 -15.21 8.86 8.90
N VAL A 31 -16.17 9.69 8.47
CA VAL A 31 -17.51 9.74 9.05
C VAL A 31 -18.42 8.68 8.43
N GLU A 32 -18.28 8.46 7.13
CA GLU A 32 -19.07 7.48 6.38
C GLU A 32 -18.78 6.01 6.83
N PRO A 33 -19.75 5.30 7.43
CA PRO A 33 -19.53 3.97 7.96
C PRO A 33 -19.19 2.94 6.87
N GLY A 34 -19.74 3.10 5.66
CA GLY A 34 -19.43 2.24 4.52
C GLY A 34 -17.98 2.39 4.05
N LEU A 35 -17.50 3.64 3.97
CA LEU A 35 -16.12 3.91 3.61
C LEU A 35 -15.14 3.38 4.68
N ARG A 36 -15.49 3.49 5.97
CA ARG A 36 -14.69 2.91 7.06
C ARG A 36 -14.53 1.39 6.94
N VAL A 37 -15.59 0.66 6.63
CA VAL A 37 -15.53 -0.82 6.47
C VAL A 37 -14.56 -1.18 5.35
N VAL A 38 -14.70 -0.56 4.18
CA VAL A 38 -13.84 -0.86 3.03
C VAL A 38 -12.38 -0.46 3.28
N LEU A 39 -12.13 0.63 4.02
CA LEU A 39 -10.77 1.00 4.43
C LEU A 39 -10.13 -0.03 5.35
N LEU A 40 -10.90 -0.65 6.25
CA LEU A 40 -10.42 -1.72 7.13
C LEU A 40 -10.17 -3.01 6.34
N GLU A 41 -11.06 -3.36 5.41
CA GLU A 41 -10.90 -4.51 4.51
C GLU A 41 -9.65 -4.35 3.64
N ASN A 42 -9.44 -3.16 3.06
CA ASN A 42 -8.24 -2.85 2.30
C ASN A 42 -6.98 -2.88 3.17
N ALA A 43 -7.05 -2.42 4.42
CA ALA A 43 -5.92 -2.54 5.33
C ALA A 43 -5.58 -4.02 5.62
N ALA A 44 -6.58 -4.86 5.87
CA ALA A 44 -6.37 -6.29 6.08
C ALA A 44 -5.80 -6.99 4.84
N ALA A 45 -6.29 -6.64 3.66
CA ALA A 45 -5.78 -7.21 2.41
C ALA A 45 -4.33 -6.77 2.12
N LEU A 46 -4.00 -5.51 2.40
CA LEU A 46 -2.61 -5.02 2.32
C LEU A 46 -1.69 -5.69 3.34
N GLU A 47 -2.20 -6.08 4.51
CA GLU A 47 -1.45 -6.84 5.51
C GLU A 47 -1.06 -8.23 4.99
N LEU A 48 -2.03 -8.96 4.44
CA LEU A 48 -1.79 -10.26 3.81
C LEU A 48 -0.79 -10.14 2.65
N PHE A 49 -0.93 -9.08 1.84
CA PHE A 49 0.00 -8.79 0.75
C PHE A 49 1.43 -8.50 1.23
N VAL A 50 1.57 -7.75 2.33
CA VAL A 50 2.87 -7.50 2.96
C VAL A 50 3.48 -8.81 3.44
N LEU A 51 2.70 -9.68 4.09
CA LEU A 51 3.17 -10.98 4.56
C LEU A 51 3.64 -11.85 3.39
N ASP A 52 2.88 -11.91 2.30
CA ASP A 52 3.28 -12.63 1.08
C ASP A 52 4.63 -12.14 0.53
N LEU A 53 4.81 -10.82 0.43
CA LEU A 53 6.08 -10.23 -0.02
C LEU A 53 7.25 -10.56 0.92
N GLN A 54 7.01 -10.56 2.23
CA GLN A 54 8.02 -10.89 3.23
C GLN A 54 8.39 -12.37 3.19
N MET A 55 7.41 -13.26 3.05
CA MET A 55 7.61 -14.71 2.88
C MET A 55 8.40 -15.01 1.61
N GLU A 56 8.03 -14.41 0.48
CA GLU A 56 8.71 -14.60 -0.81
C GLU A 56 10.18 -14.17 -0.75
N LEU A 57 10.47 -13.00 -0.13
CA LEU A 57 11.84 -12.54 0.04
C LEU A 57 12.63 -13.42 1.00
N SER A 58 11.99 -13.93 2.06
CA SER A 58 12.63 -14.82 3.04
C SER A 58 12.93 -16.19 2.45
N ALA A 59 12.02 -16.77 1.66
CA ALA A 59 12.22 -18.03 0.94
C ALA A 59 13.39 -17.96 -0.05
N ARG A 60 13.65 -16.76 -0.59
CA ARG A 60 14.80 -16.48 -1.46
C ARG A 60 16.10 -16.20 -0.67
N GLY A 61 16.08 -16.27 0.66
CA GLY A 61 17.24 -16.02 1.53
C GLY A 61 17.55 -14.53 1.79
N GLY A 62 16.64 -13.63 1.46
CA GLY A 62 16.76 -12.20 1.73
C GLY A 62 16.25 -11.80 3.12
N ARG A 63 16.57 -10.58 3.56
CA ARG A 63 16.04 -10.01 4.81
C ARG A 63 14.88 -9.05 4.52
N PRO A 64 13.62 -9.42 4.84
CA PRO A 64 12.47 -8.57 4.61
C PRO A 64 12.43 -7.37 5.54
N ALA A 65 11.89 -6.25 5.03
CA ALA A 65 11.60 -5.08 5.83
C ALA A 65 10.37 -5.32 6.72
N THR A 66 10.47 -5.01 8.01
CA THR A 66 9.37 -5.14 8.98
C THR A 66 8.67 -3.82 9.28
N THR A 67 9.23 -2.70 8.80
CA THR A 67 8.73 -1.36 9.07
C THR A 67 8.60 -0.58 7.78
N GLY A 68 7.52 0.19 7.66
CA GLY A 68 7.30 1.14 6.57
C GLY A 68 8.22 2.37 6.63
N ARG A 69 8.26 3.16 5.54
CA ARG A 69 9.06 4.39 5.42
C ARG A 69 8.34 5.61 5.99
N TRP A 70 7.08 5.46 6.41
CA TRP A 70 6.17 6.50 6.89
C TRP A 70 6.54 7.21 8.19
N ARG A 71 7.55 6.75 8.93
CA ARG A 71 7.90 7.23 10.28
C ARG A 71 8.42 8.68 10.37
N GLY A 72 8.13 9.56 9.39
CA GLY A 72 8.66 10.92 9.38
C GLY A 72 7.71 11.98 8.83
N PRO A 73 7.96 12.53 7.63
CA PRO A 73 7.35 13.78 7.19
C PRO A 73 5.83 13.68 6.96
N LEU A 74 5.33 12.51 6.54
CA LEU A 74 3.91 12.33 6.29
C LEU A 74 3.10 12.22 7.58
N GLN A 75 3.59 11.45 8.55
CA GLN A 75 2.99 11.36 9.88
C GLN A 75 2.97 12.74 10.56
N ARG A 76 4.07 13.51 10.47
CA ARG A 76 4.10 14.89 11.00
C ARG A 76 3.12 15.81 10.26
N ARG A 77 2.98 15.68 8.95
CA ARG A 77 2.04 16.49 8.17
C ARG A 77 0.59 16.17 8.54
N LEU A 78 0.23 14.90 8.67
CA LEU A 78 -1.09 14.49 9.16
C LEU A 78 -1.34 14.97 10.60
N ALA A 79 -0.38 14.76 11.50
CA ALA A 79 -0.46 15.25 12.87
C ALA A 79 -0.60 16.79 12.93
N SER A 80 0.08 17.52 12.05
CA SER A 80 -0.04 18.99 11.96
C SER A 80 -1.39 19.46 11.37
N TRP A 81 -2.07 18.63 10.58
CA TRP A 81 -3.42 18.92 10.09
C TRP A 81 -4.44 18.67 11.20
N TRP A 82 -4.28 17.58 11.94
CA TRP A 82 -5.10 17.28 13.13
C TRP A 82 -4.94 18.33 14.23
N ALA A 83 -3.70 18.73 14.54
CA ALA A 83 -3.41 19.77 15.54
C ALA A 83 -4.01 21.14 15.17
N ARG A 84 -4.32 21.37 13.88
CA ARG A 84 -4.98 22.59 13.40
C ARG A 84 -6.51 22.46 13.30
N GLY A 85 -7.09 21.36 13.79
CA GLY A 85 -8.54 21.15 13.77
C GLY A 85 -9.12 21.02 12.36
N MET A 86 -8.31 20.64 11.36
CA MET A 86 -8.74 20.40 9.98
C MET A 86 -8.69 18.90 9.69
N PRO A 87 -9.64 18.10 10.20
CA PRO A 87 -9.76 16.70 9.78
C PRO A 87 -10.00 16.67 8.27
N LEU A 88 -9.26 15.79 7.58
CA LEU A 88 -9.45 15.55 6.15
C LEU A 88 -10.90 15.10 5.92
N LYS A 89 -11.60 15.74 4.99
CA LYS A 89 -12.92 15.26 4.54
C LYS A 89 -12.76 13.90 3.86
N ASP A 90 -13.81 13.09 3.86
CA ASP A 90 -13.81 11.75 3.25
C ASP A 90 -13.33 11.78 1.78
N THR A 91 -13.73 12.79 1.01
CA THR A 91 -13.25 13.01 -0.37
C THR A 91 -11.74 13.29 -0.47
N GLN A 92 -11.15 13.93 0.54
CA GLN A 92 -9.71 14.18 0.61
C GLN A 92 -8.95 12.92 1.02
N TRP A 93 -9.52 12.09 1.91
CA TRP A 93 -9.00 10.76 2.23
C TRP A 93 -8.97 9.87 0.99
N ILE A 94 -10.08 9.79 0.25
CA ILE A 94 -10.17 9.03 -1.00
C ILE A 94 -9.09 9.50 -1.98
N ARG A 95 -9.00 10.81 -2.27
CA ARG A 95 -7.96 11.34 -3.18
C ARG A 95 -6.54 11.03 -2.74
N LEU A 96 -6.25 11.10 -1.44
CA LEU A 96 -4.94 10.81 -0.89
C LEU A 96 -4.59 9.32 -1.04
N LEU A 97 -5.56 8.45 -0.75
CA LEU A 97 -5.44 6.99 -0.89
C LEU A 97 -5.25 6.59 -2.35
N SER A 98 -6.13 7.04 -3.26
CA SER A 98 -6.02 6.74 -4.70
C SER A 98 -4.67 7.20 -5.27
N ARG A 99 -4.16 8.37 -4.86
CA ARG A 99 -2.83 8.82 -5.30
C ARG A 99 -1.70 7.94 -4.77
N ARG A 100 -1.79 7.51 -3.52
CA ARG A 100 -0.77 6.66 -2.88
C ARG A 100 -0.75 5.27 -3.47
N GLU A 101 -1.93 4.79 -3.82
CA GLU A 101 -2.16 3.52 -4.48
C GLU A 101 -1.64 3.53 -5.92
N ALA A 102 -1.97 4.55 -6.72
CA ALA A 102 -1.41 4.71 -8.06
C ALA A 102 0.12 4.75 -8.06
N VAL A 103 0.73 5.39 -7.05
CA VAL A 103 2.19 5.38 -6.85
C VAL A 103 2.69 3.99 -6.49
N LEU A 104 1.97 3.22 -5.68
CA LEU A 104 2.32 1.84 -5.36
C LEU A 104 2.28 0.95 -6.60
N VAL A 105 1.20 1.02 -7.40
CA VAL A 105 1.04 0.27 -8.66
C VAL A 105 2.15 0.60 -9.64
N ARG A 106 2.41 1.88 -9.90
CA ARG A 106 3.49 2.31 -10.80
C ARG A 106 4.85 1.78 -10.35
N HIS A 107 5.13 1.81 -9.05
CA HIS A 107 6.38 1.26 -8.54
C HIS A 107 6.43 -0.26 -8.61
N PHE A 108 5.29 -0.94 -8.57
CA PHE A 108 5.19 -2.37 -8.78
C PHE A 108 5.49 -2.72 -10.25
N GLU A 109 4.98 -1.94 -11.19
CA GLU A 109 5.27 -2.06 -12.63
C GLU A 109 6.75 -1.79 -12.93
N GLU A 110 7.31 -0.70 -12.39
CA GLU A 110 8.74 -0.38 -12.48
C GLU A 110 9.59 -1.50 -11.87
N ALA A 111 9.17 -2.04 -10.72
CA ALA A 111 9.83 -3.17 -10.08
C ALA A 111 9.78 -4.43 -10.93
N MET A 112 8.66 -4.72 -11.60
CA MET A 112 8.54 -5.83 -12.54
C MET A 112 9.41 -5.65 -13.78
N ALA A 113 9.52 -4.42 -14.30
CA ALA A 113 10.36 -4.11 -15.46
C ALA A 113 11.87 -4.27 -15.17
N LEU A 114 12.29 -4.03 -13.93
CA LEU A 114 13.67 -4.15 -13.48
C LEU A 114 14.01 -5.53 -12.90
N ALA A 115 13.02 -6.39 -12.70
CA ALA A 115 13.17 -7.68 -12.05
C ALA A 115 13.61 -8.79 -13.02
N PRO A 116 14.49 -9.73 -12.60
CA PRO A 116 14.78 -10.95 -13.36
C PRO A 116 13.51 -11.77 -13.61
N ILE A 117 13.49 -12.58 -14.68
CA ILE A 117 12.30 -13.32 -15.16
C ILE A 117 11.59 -14.14 -14.06
N ASP A 118 12.34 -14.88 -13.23
CA ASP A 118 11.78 -15.68 -12.11
C ASP A 118 11.17 -14.82 -10.99
N THR A 119 11.61 -13.57 -10.90
CA THR A 119 11.15 -12.58 -9.94
C THR A 119 9.92 -11.85 -10.49
N ALA A 120 9.91 -11.58 -11.80
CA ALA A 120 8.79 -10.96 -12.51
C ALA A 120 7.52 -11.84 -12.51
N GLN A 121 7.64 -13.17 -12.61
CA GLN A 121 6.48 -14.07 -12.50
C GLN A 121 5.84 -14.04 -11.11
N CYS A 122 6.66 -14.03 -10.06
CA CYS A 122 6.13 -13.97 -8.70
C CYS A 122 5.51 -12.61 -8.40
N LEU A 123 6.16 -11.54 -8.84
CA LEU A 123 5.59 -10.19 -8.81
C LEU A 123 4.26 -10.12 -9.60
N ARG A 124 4.14 -10.74 -10.79
CA ARG A 124 2.86 -10.79 -11.53
C ARG A 124 1.71 -11.41 -10.73
N ARG A 125 1.96 -12.51 -10.01
CA ARG A 125 0.94 -13.15 -9.14
C ARG A 125 0.54 -12.24 -7.97
N LEU A 126 1.49 -11.47 -7.47
CA LEU A 126 1.24 -10.47 -6.43
C LEU A 126 0.52 -9.23 -7.00
N ALA A 127 0.84 -8.82 -8.23
CA ALA A 127 0.17 -7.72 -8.92
C ALA A 127 -1.32 -8.00 -9.15
N SER A 128 -1.70 -9.23 -9.52
CA SER A 128 -3.11 -9.58 -9.69
C SER A 128 -3.88 -9.54 -8.36
N ARG A 129 -3.25 -9.95 -7.25
CA ARG A 129 -3.81 -9.79 -5.90
C ARG A 129 -3.96 -8.31 -5.52
N LEU A 130 -2.95 -7.49 -5.81
CA LEU A 130 -3.02 -6.04 -5.56
C LEU A 130 -4.10 -5.36 -6.41
N GLN A 131 -4.28 -5.77 -7.67
CA GLN A 131 -5.34 -5.28 -8.55
C GLN A 131 -6.73 -5.64 -8.06
N ALA A 132 -6.91 -6.82 -7.46
CA ALA A 132 -8.18 -7.19 -6.82
C ALA A 132 -8.51 -6.26 -5.64
N ILE A 133 -7.52 -5.93 -4.80
CA ILE A 133 -7.66 -4.95 -3.71
C ILE A 133 -7.95 -3.54 -4.26
N HIS A 134 -7.31 -3.18 -5.37
CA HIS A 134 -7.46 -1.88 -6.01
C HIS A 134 -8.85 -1.64 -6.60
N LEU A 135 -9.46 -2.68 -7.18
CA LEU A 135 -10.80 -2.63 -7.74
C LEU A 135 -11.86 -2.20 -6.70
N ASP A 136 -11.70 -2.62 -5.45
CA ASP A 136 -12.61 -2.22 -4.36
C ASP A 136 -12.45 -0.73 -3.98
N MET A 137 -11.23 -0.18 -4.02
CA MET A 137 -11.03 1.27 -3.86
C MET A 137 -11.52 2.10 -5.05
N GLY A 138 -11.39 1.58 -6.27
CA GLY A 138 -11.90 2.24 -7.49
C GLY A 138 -13.43 2.36 -7.49
N MET A 139 -14.11 1.30 -7.04
CA MET A 139 -15.57 1.28 -6.87
C MET A 139 -16.07 2.31 -5.84
N LEU A 140 -15.29 2.58 -4.78
CA LEU A 140 -15.59 3.65 -3.81
C LEU A 140 -15.42 5.07 -4.37
N ALA A 141 -14.53 5.27 -5.35
CA ALA A 141 -14.26 6.58 -5.92
C ALA A 141 -15.30 7.03 -6.96
N GLY A 142 -16.25 6.15 -7.32
CA GLY A 142 -17.26 6.41 -8.35
C GLY A 142 -16.64 6.63 -9.74
N VAL A 143 -15.45 6.08 -9.99
CA VAL A 143 -14.79 6.15 -11.30
C VAL A 143 -15.22 4.92 -12.09
N PRO A 144 -16.16 5.02 -13.04
CA PRO A 144 -16.44 3.92 -13.95
C PRO A 144 -15.22 3.67 -14.84
N HIS A 145 -14.91 2.38 -15.02
CA HIS A 145 -13.89 1.89 -15.95
C HIS A 145 -14.26 2.16 -17.40
#